data_AF-A0A736LTK7-F1
#
_entry.id   AF-A0A736LTK7-F1
#
_cell.length_a   1.000
_cell.length_b   1.000
_cell.length_c   1.000
_cell.angle_alpha   90.00
_cell.angle_beta   90.00
_cell.angle_gamma   90.00
#
_symmetry.space_group_name_H-M   'P 1'
#
loop_
_entity.id
_entity.type
_entity.pdbx_description
1 polymer ?
#
loop_
_entity_poly.entity_id
_entity_poly.type
_entity_poly.pdbx_seq_one_letter_code
_entity_poly.pdbx_strand_id
1 'polypeptide(L)'
;MQGLTMDDISLSIARNMFHLQVYESDGVRFEDLFSKIMYYKSPDFQQVKPYGNIGDRKNDGFIKGQGVYYQVYAPEDASNNVLAAVNKIKDDFEGLRDYWHDICPIKKYYFV
;
A
#
# COMPACT_ATOMS: atom_id res chain seq x y z
N MET A 1 11.19 -19.18 -35.18
CA MET A 1 10.58 -19.00 -33.84
C MET A 1 11.71 -18.99 -32.84
N GLN A 2 12.01 -17.84 -32.23
CA GLN A 2 12.91 -17.81 -31.07
C GLN A 2 12.16 -18.53 -29.94
N GLY A 3 12.69 -19.67 -29.49
CA GLY A 3 12.12 -20.42 -28.37
C GLY A 3 12.28 -19.61 -27.10
N LEU A 4 11.22 -19.49 -26.31
CA LEU A 4 11.26 -18.96 -24.96
C LEU A 4 12.34 -19.71 -24.18
N THR A 5 13.28 -18.97 -23.60
CA THR A 5 14.31 -19.54 -22.74
C THR A 5 13.66 -20.01 -21.43
N MET A 6 14.29 -20.95 -20.72
CA MET A 6 13.82 -21.40 -19.39
C MET A 6 13.57 -20.21 -18.44
N ASP A 7 14.37 -19.15 -18.58
CA ASP A 7 14.23 -17.88 -17.86
C ASP A 7 12.92 -17.15 -18.20
N ASP A 8 12.53 -17.11 -19.48
CA ASP A 8 11.27 -16.49 -19.91
C ASP A 8 10.04 -17.23 -19.37
N ILE A 9 10.11 -18.56 -19.30
CA ILE A 9 9.03 -19.39 -18.72
C ILE A 9 8.94 -19.11 -17.22
N SER A 10 10.06 -19.11 -16.50
CA SER A 10 10.09 -18.79 -15.07
C SER A 10 9.56 -17.38 -14.79
N LEU A 11 9.93 -16.38 -15.60
CA LEU A 11 9.41 -15.02 -15.48
C LEU A 11 7.90 -14.95 -15.72
N SER A 12 7.41 -15.68 -16.72
CA SER A 12 5.97 -15.74 -17.02
C SER A 12 5.18 -16.34 -15.87
N ILE A 13 5.66 -17.44 -15.29
CA ILE A 13 5.06 -18.07 -14.12
C ILE A 13 5.07 -17.12 -12.93
N ALA A 14 6.21 -16.49 -12.64
CA ALA A 14 6.32 -15.53 -11.53
C ALA A 14 5.36 -14.35 -11.68
N ARG A 15 5.22 -13.79 -12.90
CA ARG A 15 4.25 -12.72 -13.19
C ARG A 15 2.82 -13.16 -12.93
N ASN A 16 2.43 -14.35 -13.39
CA ASN A 16 1.08 -14.87 -13.16
C ASN A 16 0.81 -15.11 -11.67
N MET A 17 1.78 -15.67 -10.94
CA MET A 17 1.67 -15.85 -9.49
C MET A 17 1.52 -14.51 -8.76
N PHE A 18 2.27 -13.49 -9.16
CA PHE A 18 2.14 -12.15 -8.61
C PHE A 18 0.76 -11.54 -8.90
N HIS A 19 0.26 -11.67 -10.14
CA HIS A 19 -1.09 -11.21 -10.49
C HIS A 19 -2.17 -11.86 -9.64
N LEU A 20 -2.07 -13.18 -9.41
CA LEU A 20 -3.00 -13.90 -8.53
C LEU A 20 -2.93 -13.40 -7.09
N GLN A 21 -1.71 -13.20 -6.54
CA GLN A 21 -1.56 -12.68 -5.18
C GLN A 21 -2.21 -11.31 -5.01
N VAL A 22 -2.04 -10.41 -5.98
CA VAL A 22 -2.69 -9.09 -5.96
C VAL A 22 -4.20 -9.24 -6.02
N TYR A 23 -4.72 -10.05 -6.94
CA TYR A 23 -6.16 -10.22 -7.17
C TYR A 23 -6.89 -10.90 -6.00
N GLU A 24 -6.25 -11.85 -5.33
CA GLU A 24 -6.82 -12.62 -4.22
C GLU A 24 -6.60 -11.99 -2.84
N SER A 25 -5.98 -10.81 -2.80
CA SER A 25 -5.70 -10.10 -1.55
C SER A 25 -6.64 -8.90 -1.39
N ASP A 26 -7.24 -8.80 -0.22
CA ASP A 26 -8.08 -7.71 0.24
C ASP A 26 -7.69 -7.32 1.67
N GLY A 27 -8.21 -6.19 2.15
CA GLY A 27 -8.00 -5.69 3.50
C GLY A 27 -6.54 -5.80 3.97
N VAL A 28 -6.36 -6.45 5.12
CA VAL A 28 -5.04 -6.65 5.75
C VAL A 28 -4.09 -7.49 4.89
N ARG A 29 -4.60 -8.45 4.11
CA ARG A 29 -3.74 -9.29 3.25
C ARG A 29 -3.10 -8.47 2.14
N PHE A 30 -3.83 -7.51 1.58
CA PHE A 30 -3.29 -6.60 0.57
C PHE A 30 -2.31 -5.61 1.19
N GLU A 31 -2.59 -5.08 2.40
CA GLU A 31 -1.66 -4.22 3.15
C GLU A 31 -0.32 -4.93 3.44
N ASP A 32 -0.36 -6.19 3.87
CA ASP A 32 0.83 -7.00 4.11
C ASP A 32 1.61 -7.27 2.80
N LEU A 33 0.91 -7.54 1.69
CA LEU A 33 1.53 -7.70 0.37
C LEU A 33 2.22 -6.40 -0.08
N PHE A 34 1.53 -5.27 0.03
CA PHE A 34 2.08 -3.95 -0.29
C PHE A 34 3.33 -3.66 0.55
N SER A 35 3.26 -3.87 1.86
CA SER A 35 4.38 -3.64 2.78
C SER A 35 5.58 -4.51 2.42
N LYS A 36 5.35 -5.79 2.10
CA LYS A 36 6.41 -6.70 1.64
C LYS A 36 7.11 -6.19 0.39
N ILE A 37 6.37 -5.70 -0.61
CA ILE A 37 6.94 -5.10 -1.83
C ILE A 37 7.74 -3.85 -1.48
N MET A 38 7.21 -3.00 -0.60
CA MET A 38 7.86 -1.76 -0.21
C MET A 38 9.18 -1.98 0.54
N TYR A 39 9.28 -3.01 1.38
CA TYR A 39 10.55 -3.39 2.01
C TYR A 39 11.64 -3.79 0.99
N TYR A 40 11.27 -4.42 -0.13
CA TYR A 40 12.23 -4.68 -1.22
C TYR A 40 12.56 -3.43 -2.02
N LYS A 41 11.60 -2.51 -2.17
CA LYS A 41 11.76 -1.30 -2.99
C LYS A 41 12.55 -0.20 -2.30
N SER A 42 12.37 -0.03 -0.99
CA SER A 42 12.92 1.09 -0.22
C SER A 42 13.32 0.62 1.19
N PRO A 43 14.63 0.55 1.50
CA PRO A 43 15.12 0.17 2.83
C PRO A 43 14.62 1.08 3.96
N ASP A 44 14.31 2.35 3.64
CA ASP A 44 13.81 3.35 4.60
C ASP A 44 12.29 3.28 4.81
N PHE A 45 11.59 2.36 4.15
CA PHE A 45 10.15 2.18 4.36
C PHE A 45 9.87 1.64 5.76
N GLN A 46 8.89 2.23 6.43
CA GLN A 46 8.41 1.80 7.73
C GLN A 46 6.90 1.58 7.64
N GLN A 47 6.46 0.34 7.87
CA GLN A 47 5.05 0.04 8.05
C GLN A 47 4.58 0.57 9.41
N VAL A 48 3.38 1.12 9.46
CA VAL A 48 2.72 1.55 10.69
C VAL A 48 1.58 0.58 10.96
N LYS A 49 1.70 -0.15 12.07
CA LYS A 49 0.66 -1.09 12.49
C LYS A 49 -0.20 -0.48 13.59
N PRO A 50 -1.52 -0.74 13.61
CA PRO A 50 -2.39 -0.21 14.65
C PRO A 50 -2.00 -0.73 16.03
N TYR A 51 -1.96 0.16 17.03
CA TYR A 51 -1.67 -0.21 18.41
C TYR A 51 -2.90 -0.05 19.31
N GLY A 52 -3.58 -1.17 19.60
CA GLY A 52 -4.81 -1.17 20.40
C GLY A 52 -5.86 -0.20 19.84
N ASN A 53 -6.47 0.60 20.72
CA ASN A 53 -7.50 1.57 20.35
C ASN A 53 -6.97 2.85 19.68
N ILE A 54 -5.64 3.03 19.59
CA ILE A 54 -5.02 4.22 18.99
C ILE A 54 -5.12 4.18 17.46
N GLY A 55 -5.21 2.97 16.89
CA GLY A 55 -5.16 2.76 15.44
C GLY A 55 -3.79 3.06 14.85
N ASP A 56 -3.77 3.21 13.53
CA ASP A 56 -2.61 3.50 12.66
C ASP A 56 -2.38 5.01 12.43
N ARG A 57 -3.31 5.86 12.92
CA ARG A 57 -3.35 7.31 12.64
C ARG A 57 -3.40 7.60 11.13
N LYS A 58 -4.20 6.82 10.38
CA LYS A 58 -4.43 7.00 8.94
C LYS A 58 -3.15 6.95 8.10
N ASN A 59 -2.30 6.00 8.43
CA ASN A 59 -1.00 5.82 7.82
C ASN A 59 -0.65 4.34 7.92
N ASP A 60 -0.52 3.65 6.79
CA ASP A 60 -0.10 2.24 6.78
C ASP A 60 1.41 2.12 6.57
N GLY A 61 2.05 3.17 6.05
CA GLY A 61 3.51 3.21 5.97
C GLY A 61 4.08 4.48 5.38
N PHE A 62 5.35 4.75 5.67
CA PHE A 62 5.99 6.00 5.28
C PHE A 62 7.50 5.85 5.05
N ILE A 63 8.06 6.80 4.32
CA ILE A 63 9.50 6.99 4.15
C ILE A 63 9.85 8.37 4.72
N LYS A 64 10.26 8.39 5.99
CA LYS A 64 10.46 9.62 6.78
C LYS A 64 11.36 10.64 6.09
N GLY A 65 12.53 10.20 5.61
CA GLY A 65 13.52 11.09 4.97
C GLY A 65 13.00 11.80 3.72
N GLN A 66 11.94 11.26 3.09
CA GLN A 66 11.36 11.80 1.87
C GLN A 66 10.02 12.51 2.13
N GLY A 67 9.44 12.41 3.33
CA GLY A 67 8.09 12.89 3.62
C GLY A 67 7.02 12.22 2.76
N VAL A 68 7.21 10.93 2.45
CA VAL A 68 6.30 10.14 1.62
C VAL A 68 5.46 9.24 2.51
N TYR A 69 4.16 9.27 2.32
CA TYR A 69 3.18 8.53 3.11
C TYR A 69 2.27 7.70 2.21
N TYR A 70 1.88 6.53 2.72
CA TYR A 70 1.05 5.56 2.03
C TYR A 70 -0.14 5.19 2.92
N GLN A 71 -1.34 5.32 2.36
CA GLN A 71 -2.54 4.67 2.87
C GLN A 71 -2.94 3.62 1.84
N VAL A 72 -2.99 2.37 2.27
CA VAL A 72 -3.36 1.23 1.46
C VAL A 72 -4.87 1.02 1.56
N TYR A 73 -5.56 1.16 0.43
CA TYR A 73 -7.00 0.98 0.37
C TYR A 73 -7.36 -0.27 -0.40
N ALA A 74 -7.60 -1.33 0.36
CA ALA A 74 -8.04 -2.62 -0.16
C ALA A 74 -9.38 -3.00 0.47
N PRO A 75 -10.51 -2.49 -0.07
CA PRO A 75 -11.82 -2.89 0.46
C PRO A 75 -12.06 -4.39 0.23
N GLU A 76 -12.64 -5.07 1.22
CA GLU A 76 -13.08 -6.48 1.11
C GLU A 76 -14.18 -6.66 0.05
N ASP A 77 -15.01 -5.62 -0.13
CA ASP A 77 -16.01 -5.57 -1.19
C ASP A 77 -15.58 -4.58 -2.28
N ALA A 78 -15.19 -5.13 -3.43
CA ALA A 78 -14.80 -4.36 -4.61
C ALA A 78 -15.99 -3.65 -5.29
N SER A 79 -17.24 -3.93 -4.88
CA SER A 79 -18.44 -3.22 -5.35
C SER A 79 -18.62 -1.83 -4.72
N ASN A 80 -17.71 -1.45 -3.81
CA ASN A 80 -17.68 -0.13 -3.20
C ASN A 80 -17.75 0.98 -4.26
N ASN A 81 -18.71 1.88 -4.06
CA ASN A 81 -18.96 3.02 -4.94
C ASN A 81 -17.73 3.94 -4.94
N VAL A 82 -17.31 4.40 -6.12
CA VAL A 82 -16.23 5.39 -6.31
C VAL A 82 -16.34 6.59 -5.37
N LEU A 83 -17.57 7.03 -5.06
CA LEU A 83 -17.80 8.12 -4.10
C LEU A 83 -17.31 7.79 -2.68
N ALA A 84 -17.48 6.54 -2.23
CA ALA A 84 -16.98 6.10 -0.94
C ALA A 84 -15.45 6.11 -0.90
N ALA A 85 -14.79 5.65 -1.97
CA ALA A 85 -13.34 5.73 -2.09
C ALA A 85 -12.84 7.18 -2.09
N VAL A 86 -13.51 8.09 -2.82
CA VAL A 86 -13.15 9.52 -2.84
C VAL A 86 -13.27 10.16 -1.46
N ASN A 87 -14.34 9.86 -0.71
CA ASN A 87 -14.50 10.37 0.64
C ASN A 87 -13.43 9.79 1.57
N LYS A 88 -13.16 8.48 1.46
CA LYS A 88 -12.14 7.78 2.23
C LYS A 88 -10.74 8.39 2.04
N ILE A 89 -10.36 8.71 0.80
CA ILE A 89 -9.09 9.39 0.48
C ILE A 89 -8.98 10.72 1.24
N LYS A 90 -10.04 11.52 1.24
CA LYS A 90 -10.04 12.84 1.90
C LYS A 90 -9.94 12.68 3.41
N ASP A 91 -10.79 11.84 3.99
CA ASP A 91 -10.86 11.61 5.44
C ASP A 91 -9.54 11.07 5.98
N ASP A 92 -8.93 10.11 5.25
CA ASP A 92 -7.65 9.53 5.64
C ASP A 92 -6.51 10.54 5.49
N PHE A 93 -6.49 11.34 4.41
CA PHE A 93 -5.47 12.39 4.25
C PHE A 93 -5.58 13.48 5.33
N GLU A 94 -6.79 13.91 5.68
CA GLU A 94 -7.01 14.89 6.74
C GLU A 94 -6.53 14.35 8.09
N GLY A 95 -6.92 13.12 8.44
CA GLY A 95 -6.46 12.48 9.67
C GLY A 95 -4.94 12.25 9.70
N LEU A 96 -4.34 11.90 8.56
CA LEU A 96 -2.89 11.79 8.42
C LEU A 96 -2.23 13.13 8.69
N ARG A 97 -2.69 14.20 8.03
CA ARG A 97 -2.12 15.54 8.15
C ARG A 97 -2.18 16.05 9.57
N ASP A 98 -3.32 15.91 10.23
CA ASP A 98 -3.57 16.45 11.56
C ASP A 98 -2.65 15.85 12.64
N TYR A 99 -2.16 14.63 12.44
CA TYR A 99 -1.21 13.98 13.37
C TYR A 99 0.24 14.03 12.89
N TRP A 100 0.49 13.68 11.63
CA TRP A 100 1.85 13.41 11.14
C TRP A 100 2.58 14.64 10.61
N HIS A 101 1.87 15.65 10.11
CA HIS A 101 2.50 16.77 9.42
C HIS A 101 3.50 17.54 10.30
N ASP A 102 3.15 17.74 11.57
CA ASP A 102 4.01 18.45 12.52
C ASP A 102 5.18 17.59 13.02
N ILE A 103 5.06 16.26 12.96
CA ILE A 103 6.10 15.31 13.36
C ILE A 103 7.12 15.13 12.23
N CYS A 104 6.61 14.96 11.01
CA CYS A 104 7.37 14.80 9.79
C CYS A 104 6.55 15.35 8.62
N PRO A 105 6.94 16.51 8.06
CA PRO A 105 6.16 17.19 7.04
C PRO A 105 5.84 16.29 5.84
N ILE A 106 4.55 16.19 5.56
CA ILE A 106 4.04 15.43 4.42
C ILE A 106 4.40 16.18 3.14
N LYS A 107 5.15 15.53 2.25
CA LYS A 107 5.51 16.03 0.92
C LYS A 107 4.75 15.32 -0.19
N LYS A 108 4.48 14.02 0.00
CA LYS A 108 3.70 13.19 -0.92
C LYS A 108 2.80 12.24 -0.15
N TYR A 109 1.58 12.09 -0.64
CA TYR A 109 0.60 11.14 -0.13
C TYR A 109 0.16 10.24 -1.28
N TYR A 110 0.26 8.94 -1.06
CA TYR A 110 -0.19 7.91 -1.99
C TYR A 110 -1.34 7.15 -1.35
N PHE A 111 -2.47 7.14 -2.04
CA PHE A 111 -3.58 6.24 -1.75
C PHE A 111 -3.50 5.09 -2.75
N VAL A 112 -3.22 3.89 -2.25
CA VAL A 112 -2.85 2.71 -3.04
C VAL A 112 -4.05 1.81 -3.26
#